data_AF-A0A423UFF1-F1
#
_entry.id   AF-A0A423UFF1-F1
#
_cell.length_a   1.000
_cell.length_b   1.000
_cell.length_c   1.000
_cell.angle_alpha   90.00
_cell.angle_beta   90.00
_cell.angle_gamma   90.00
#
_symmetry.space_group_name_H-M   'P 1'
#
loop_
_entity.id
_entity.type
_entity.pdbx_description
1 polymer ?
#
loop_
_entity_poly.entity_id
_entity_poly.type
_entity_poly.pdbx_seq_one_letter_code
_entity_poly.pdbx_strand_id
1 'polypeptide(L)'
;MSIKHPFVSETHEGRPAFEWIVAALAVITVVVAALGYEMAATAILAATAIVTGLLRLLLRERSPWKVRSVRFDAFVGIGLGLGLLLLYFSIHLLS
;
A
#
# COMPACT_ATOMS: atom_id res chain seq x y z
N MET A 1 -5.57 -29.98 36.05
CA MET A 1 -5.40 -28.53 35.81
C MET A 1 -5.48 -28.33 34.30
N SER A 2 -6.65 -27.91 33.78
CA SER A 2 -6.88 -27.82 32.33
C SER A 2 -6.27 -26.51 31.81
N ILE A 3 -5.19 -26.61 31.04
CA ILE A 3 -4.58 -25.47 30.35
C ILE A 3 -5.54 -25.09 29.22
N LYS A 4 -6.46 -24.16 29.50
CA LYS A 4 -7.21 -23.47 28.45
C LYS A 4 -6.19 -22.66 27.66
N HIS A 5 -5.80 -23.13 26.48
CA HIS A 5 -5.17 -22.26 25.48
C HIS A 5 -6.12 -21.06 25.30
N PRO A 6 -5.66 -19.83 25.56
CA PRO A 6 -6.49 -18.66 25.32
C PRO A 6 -6.76 -18.63 23.81
N PHE A 7 -8.02 -18.81 23.42
CA PHE A 7 -8.45 -18.55 22.06
C PHE A 7 -8.32 -17.04 21.80
N VAL A 8 -7.12 -16.62 21.39
CA VAL A 8 -6.91 -15.37 20.68
C VAL A 8 -7.57 -15.54 19.33
N SER A 9 -8.74 -14.92 19.16
CA SER A 9 -9.43 -14.88 17.88
C SER A 9 -8.63 -13.98 16.93
N GLU A 10 -7.70 -14.58 16.18
CA GLU A 10 -7.14 -14.01 14.95
C GLU A 10 -8.25 -13.68 13.91
N THR A 11 -9.50 -14.08 14.17
CA THR A 11 -10.70 -13.79 13.38
C THR A 11 -11.00 -12.29 13.22
N HIS A 12 -10.40 -11.40 14.02
CA HIS A 12 -10.53 -9.94 13.85
C HIS A 12 -9.34 -9.30 13.10
N GLU A 13 -8.39 -10.09 12.62
CA GLU A 13 -7.17 -9.58 12.01
C GLU A 13 -7.33 -9.37 10.51
N GLY A 14 -7.77 -8.17 10.18
CA GLY A 14 -7.72 -7.65 8.82
C GLY A 14 -8.72 -8.31 7.86
N ARG A 15 -9.17 -7.55 6.87
CA ARG A 15 -10.01 -8.11 5.81
C ARG A 15 -9.07 -8.52 4.67
N PRO A 16 -8.86 -9.82 4.40
CA PRO A 16 -7.87 -10.29 3.42
C PRO A 16 -8.09 -9.71 2.03
N ALA A 17 -9.33 -9.36 1.68
CA ALA A 17 -9.67 -8.76 0.39
C ALA A 17 -8.86 -7.48 0.05
N PHE A 18 -8.59 -6.61 1.03
CA PHE A 18 -7.86 -5.37 0.75
C PHE A 18 -6.38 -5.63 0.46
N GLU A 19 -5.76 -6.55 1.20
CA GLU A 19 -4.37 -6.95 0.98
C GLU A 19 -4.17 -7.55 -0.42
N TRP A 20 -5.11 -8.40 -0.85
CA TRP A 20 -5.08 -8.99 -2.18
C TRP A 20 -5.29 -7.97 -3.31
N ILE A 21 -6.10 -6.93 -3.09
CA ILE A 21 -6.26 -5.85 -4.08
C ILE A 21 -4.95 -5.07 -4.24
N VAL A 22 -4.30 -4.71 -3.13
CA VAL A 22 -3.02 -3.98 -3.19
C VAL A 22 -1.92 -4.86 -3.79
N ALA A 23 -1.89 -6.15 -3.45
CA ALA A 23 -0.97 -7.11 -4.06
C ALA A 23 -1.19 -7.25 -5.58
N ALA A 24 -2.45 -7.33 -6.02
CA ALA A 24 -2.78 -7.38 -7.44
C ALA A 24 -2.34 -6.10 -8.18
N LEU A 25 -2.54 -4.92 -7.57
CA LEU A 25 -2.05 -3.64 -8.12
C LEU A 25 -0.52 -3.63 -8.24
N ALA A 26 0.20 -4.13 -7.23
CA ALA A 26 1.66 -4.24 -7.30
C ALA A 26 2.12 -5.16 -8.44
N VAL A 27 1.44 -6.29 -8.66
CA VAL A 27 1.72 -7.19 -9.79
C VAL A 27 1.47 -6.47 -11.12
N ILE A 28 0.35 -5.74 -11.25
CA ILE A 28 0.04 -4.97 -12.45
C ILE A 28 1.14 -3.93 -12.72
N THR A 29 1.59 -3.19 -11.70
CA THR A 29 2.70 -2.25 -11.84
C THR A 29 3.94 -2.91 -12.41
N VAL A 30 4.33 -4.08 -11.89
CA VAL A 30 5.52 -4.81 -12.37
C VAL A 30 5.36 -5.25 -13.82
N VAL A 31 4.18 -5.77 -14.18
CA VAL A 31 3.89 -6.19 -15.57
C VAL A 31 3.96 -4.99 -16.53
N VAL A 32 3.35 -3.86 -16.16
CA VAL A 32 3.37 -2.64 -16.98
C VAL A 32 4.80 -2.11 -17.16
N ALA A 33 5.62 -2.16 -16.11
CA ALA A 33 7.04 -1.81 -16.19
C ALA A 33 7.81 -2.76 -17.11
N ALA A 34 7.58 -4.07 -17.01
CA ALA A 34 8.23 -5.08 -17.85
C ALA A 34 7.88 -4.95 -19.34
N LEU A 35 6.73 -4.36 -19.68
CA LEU A 35 6.31 -4.07 -21.04
C LEU A 35 6.93 -2.78 -21.61
N GLY A 36 7.76 -2.07 -20.85
CA GLY A 36 8.42 -0.82 -21.26
C GLY A 36 7.58 0.45 -21.04
N TYR A 37 6.41 0.34 -20.41
CA TYR A 37 5.57 1.50 -20.06
C TYR A 37 5.95 2.07 -18.69
N GLU A 38 7.22 2.41 -18.51
CA GLU A 38 7.81 2.82 -17.21
C GLU A 38 7.10 4.03 -16.60
N MET A 39 6.71 5.00 -17.42
CA MET A 39 5.97 6.19 -16.99
C MET A 39 4.58 5.83 -16.43
N ALA A 40 3.87 4.91 -17.09
CA ALA A 40 2.57 4.44 -16.61
C ALA A 40 2.71 3.59 -15.34
N ALA A 41 3.72 2.73 -15.26
CA ALA A 41 4.00 1.93 -14.07
C ALA A 41 4.29 2.82 -12.85
N THR A 42 5.10 3.87 -13.04
CA THR A 42 5.44 4.84 -11.99
C THR A 42 4.19 5.58 -11.49
N ALA A 43 3.32 6.02 -12.40
CA ALA A 43 2.07 6.68 -12.04
C ALA A 43 1.13 5.76 -11.25
N ILE A 44 0.98 4.49 -11.67
CA ILE A 44 0.16 3.49 -10.98
C ILE A 44 0.71 3.21 -9.57
N LEU A 45 2.03 3.05 -9.44
CA LEU A 45 2.67 2.80 -8.15
C LEU A 45 2.51 3.98 -7.20
N ALA A 46 2.74 5.20 -7.69
CA ALA A 46 2.60 6.42 -6.92
C ALA A 46 1.15 6.61 -6.43
N ALA A 47 0.17 6.44 -7.31
CA ALA A 47 -1.24 6.52 -6.97
C ALA A 47 -1.63 5.46 -5.93
N THR A 48 -1.16 4.21 -6.11
CA THR A 48 -1.43 3.12 -5.18
C THR A 48 -0.83 3.40 -3.81
N ALA A 49 0.39 3.91 -3.73
CA ALA A 49 1.07 4.25 -2.48
C ALA A 49 0.38 5.40 -1.72
N ILE A 50 -0.09 6.43 -2.43
CA ILE A 50 -0.82 7.56 -1.84
C ILE A 50 -2.19 7.12 -1.34
N VAL A 51 -2.96 6.41 -2.16
CA VAL A 51 -4.31 5.95 -1.81
C VAL A 51 -4.26 4.98 -0.63
N THR A 52 -3.31 4.05 -0.61
CA THR A 52 -3.14 3.12 0.53
C THR A 52 -2.71 3.85 1.80
N GLY A 53 -1.81 4.83 1.71
CA GLY A 53 -1.44 5.69 2.84
C GLY A 53 -2.62 6.51 3.39
N LEU A 54 -3.43 7.11 2.50
CA LEU A 54 -4.63 7.88 2.87
C LEU A 54 -5.71 6.99 3.49
N LEU A 55 -5.98 5.82 2.89
CA LEU A 55 -6.94 4.86 3.44
C LEU A 55 -6.52 4.41 4.85
N ARG A 56 -5.22 4.26 5.12
CA ARG A 56 -4.70 3.94 6.46
C ARG A 56 -4.97 5.06 7.46
N LEU A 57 -4.83 6.33 7.06
CA LEU A 57 -5.17 7.49 7.90
C LEU A 57 -6.67 7.59 8.18
N LEU A 58 -7.50 7.35 7.16
CA LEU A 58 -8.97 7.43 7.27
C LEU A 58 -9.56 6.28 8.09
N LEU A 59 -9.07 5.06 7.90
CA LEU A 59 -9.62 3.87 8.54
C LEU A 59 -9.07 3.63 9.95
N ARG A 60 -7.90 4.20 10.32
CA ARG A 60 -7.27 4.20 11.66
C ARG A 60 -7.50 2.93 12.52
N GLU A 61 -8.60 2.86 13.27
CA GLU A 61 -8.98 1.76 14.19
C GLU A 61 -9.71 0.57 13.50
N ARG A 62 -10.29 0.80 12.31
CA ARG A 62 -11.00 -0.19 11.46
C ARG A 62 -10.13 -0.67 10.30
N SER A 63 -8.86 -0.29 10.26
CA SER A 63 -8.02 -0.55 9.09
C SER A 63 -7.88 -2.06 8.89
N PRO A 64 -8.16 -2.58 7.68
CA PRO A 64 -8.17 -4.02 7.40
C PRO A 64 -6.78 -4.66 7.37
N TRP A 65 -5.76 -4.02 7.96
CA TRP A 65 -4.38 -4.49 8.01
C TRP A 65 -3.96 -4.71 9.47
N LYS A 66 -3.36 -5.88 9.77
CA LYS A 66 -2.87 -6.26 11.10
C LYS A 66 -1.92 -5.20 11.69
N VAL A 67 -2.00 -5.00 13.01
CA VAL A 67 -1.49 -3.80 13.71
C VAL A 67 0.04 -3.68 13.61
N ARG A 68 0.50 -2.83 12.71
CA ARG A 68 1.78 -2.10 12.76
C ARG A 68 1.46 -0.60 12.68
N SER A 69 2.34 0.26 13.21
CA SER A 69 2.11 1.71 13.36
C SER A 69 1.47 2.35 12.13
N VAL A 70 0.18 2.72 12.25
CA VAL A 70 -0.61 3.40 11.19
C VAL A 70 0.12 4.63 10.66
N ARG A 71 0.78 5.38 11.55
CA ARG A 71 1.54 6.58 11.21
C ARG A 71 2.77 6.27 10.36
N PHE A 72 3.45 5.16 10.63
CA PHE A 72 4.63 4.75 9.87
C PHE A 72 4.25 4.35 8.44
N ASP A 73 3.21 3.53 8.27
CA ASP A 73 2.79 3.08 6.94
C ASP A 73 2.27 4.25 6.09
N ALA A 74 1.51 5.17 6.68
CA ALA A 74 1.06 6.37 5.99
C ALA A 74 2.24 7.28 5.59
N PHE A 75 3.22 7.46 6.46
CA PHE A 75 4.42 8.25 6.15
C PHE A 75 5.21 7.64 4.98
N VAL A 76 5.45 6.33 5.01
CA VAL A 76 6.16 5.63 3.94
C VAL A 76 5.37 5.68 2.64
N GLY A 77 4.07 5.39 2.65
CA GLY A 77 3.24 5.38 1.44
C GLY A 77 3.12 6.75 0.78
N ILE A 78 2.85 7.80 1.56
CA ILE A 78 2.76 9.17 1.05
C ILE A 78 4.14 9.68 0.61
N GLY A 79 5.18 9.40 1.38
CA GLY A 79 6.56 9.77 1.03
C GLY A 79 7.03 9.13 -0.27
N LEU A 80 6.81 7.82 -0.45
CA LEU A 80 7.11 7.11 -1.70
C LEU A 80 6.32 7.68 -2.87
N GLY A 81 5.01 7.88 -2.69
CA GLY A 81 4.15 8.41 -3.75
C GLY A 81 4.54 9.82 -4.20
N LEU A 82 4.82 10.72 -3.26
CA LEU A 82 5.30 12.06 -3.58
C LEU A 82 6.70 12.04 -4.23
N GLY A 83 7.60 11.18 -3.74
CA GLY A 83 8.93 11.02 -4.34
C GLY A 83 8.86 10.53 -5.79
N LEU A 84 8.00 9.55 -6.08
CA LEU A 84 7.78 9.04 -7.43
C LEU A 84 7.13 10.08 -8.34
N LEU A 85 6.17 10.87 -7.85
CA LEU A 85 5.58 11.97 -8.63
C LEU A 85 6.61 13.05 -8.95
N LEU A 86 7.46 13.44 -7.98
CA LEU A 86 8.53 14.40 -8.21
C LEU A 86 9.51 13.90 -9.27
N LEU A 87 9.89 12.62 -9.21
CA LEU A 87 10.75 12.02 -10.23
C LEU A 87 10.08 12.01 -11.60
N TYR A 88 8.81 11.62 -11.68
CA TYR A 88 8.01 11.64 -12.91
C TYR A 88 7.97 13.03 -13.54
N PHE A 89 7.65 14.07 -12.76
CA PHE A 89 7.63 15.45 -13.24
C PHE A 89 9.02 15.95 -13.61
N SER A 90 10.05 15.57 -12.87
CA SER A 90 11.43 15.93 -13.19
C SER A 90 11.84 15.38 -14.55
N ILE A 91 11.56 14.11 -14.83
CA ILE A 91 11.88 13.48 -16.11
C ILE A 91 11.09 14.14 -17.23
N HIS A 92 9.79 14.37 -17.04
CA HIS A 92 8.93 14.97 -18.06
C HIS A 92 9.28 16.45 -18.36
N LEU A 93 9.81 17.19 -17.37
CA LEU A 93 10.27 18.56 -17.55
C LEU A 93 11.66 18.64 -18.21
N LEU A 94 12.51 17.62 -18.01
CA LEU A 94 13.88 17.56 -18.54
C LEU A 94 14.00 16.85 -19.90
N SER A 95 12.96 16.12 -20.35
CA SER A 95 12.90 15.46 -21.67
C SER A 95 12.37 16.39 -22.74
#